data_AF-A0A381UWB3-F1
#
_entry.id   AF-A0A381UWB3-F1
#
_cell.length_a   1.000
_cell.length_b   1.000
_cell.length_c   1.000
_cell.angle_alpha   90.00
_cell.angle_beta   90.00
_cell.angle_gamma   90.00
#
_symmetry.space_group_name_H-M   'P 1'
#
loop_
_entity.id
_entity.type
_entity.pdbx_description
1 polymer ?
#
loop_
_entity_poly.entity_id
_entity_poly.type
_entity_poly.pdbx_seq_one_letter_code
_entity_poly.pdbx_strand_id
1 'polypeptide(L)'
;MYDESGRRYVDLYNNVPCVGHCHPQFVETVSRQVNTLNVHSRYLHESILDYAERLIARHDDSIGSIIFSCTGTEANEIALRMARLATGGRGIICTDATYHGNSVEVSKLTRPKDHRNDVRSIPFPETYRSNSTDPQKHFLEELQAVIDSFKKDNIPFAGILVCPIFANEG
;
A
#
# COMPACT_ATOMS: atom_id res chain seq x y z
N MET A 1 -21.63 9.78 14.00
CA MET A 1 -20.66 10.65 14.70
C MET A 1 -21.36 11.89 15.22
N TYR A 2 -20.78 12.57 16.21
CA TYR A 2 -21.31 13.80 16.79
C TYR A 2 -20.18 14.84 16.87
N ASP A 3 -20.47 16.11 16.63
CA ASP A 3 -19.55 17.22 16.91
C ASP A 3 -19.68 17.72 18.36
N GLU A 4 -18.90 18.73 18.75
CA GLU A 4 -18.95 19.28 20.11
C GLU A 4 -20.29 19.94 20.48
N SER A 5 -21.12 20.32 19.48
CA SER A 5 -22.45 20.89 19.68
C SER A 5 -23.56 19.83 19.80
N GLY A 6 -23.20 18.55 19.64
CA GLY A 6 -24.14 17.42 19.66
C GLY A 6 -24.85 17.18 18.33
N ARG A 7 -24.43 17.85 17.24
CA ARG A 7 -25.00 17.59 15.91
C ARG A 7 -24.57 16.23 15.42
N ARG A 8 -25.54 15.44 14.93
CA ARG A 8 -25.29 14.09 14.42
C ARG A 8 -24.92 14.11 12.94
N TYR A 9 -23.92 13.32 12.58
CA TYR A 9 -23.44 13.08 11.23
C TYR A 9 -23.50 11.59 10.87
N VAL A 10 -23.97 11.31 9.65
CA VAL A 10 -23.78 10.01 8.99
C VAL A 10 -22.39 10.01 8.38
N ASP A 11 -21.60 8.97 8.66
CA ASP A 11 -20.25 8.84 8.13
C ASP A 11 -20.28 8.06 6.81
N LEU A 12 -19.84 8.71 5.73
CA LEU A 12 -19.75 8.14 4.39
C LEU A 12 -18.32 8.26 3.82
N TYR A 13 -17.33 8.51 4.67
CA TYR A 13 -15.95 8.80 4.22
C TYR A 13 -14.90 7.92 4.93
N ASN A 14 -15.02 7.71 6.24
CA ASN A 14 -13.97 7.01 6.97
C ASN A 14 -13.94 5.52 6.65
N ASN A 15 -12.78 5.03 6.22
CA ASN A 15 -12.51 3.61 6.00
C ASN A 15 -11.85 2.92 7.21
N VAL A 16 -11.14 3.65 8.07
CA VAL A 16 -10.43 3.11 9.25
C VAL A 16 -11.36 2.38 10.22
N PRO A 17 -12.50 2.95 10.65
CA PRO A 17 -13.49 2.23 11.46
C PRO A 17 -14.33 1.27 10.59
N CYS A 18 -13.68 0.33 9.91
CA CYS A 18 -14.29 -0.58 8.93
C CYS A 18 -15.37 -1.51 9.51
N VAL A 19 -15.37 -1.74 10.82
CA VAL A 19 -16.41 -2.48 11.57
C VAL A 19 -17.37 -1.56 12.34
N GLY A 20 -17.33 -0.26 12.05
CA GLY A 20 -18.12 0.76 12.73
C GLY A 20 -17.39 1.45 13.87
N HIS A 21 -17.81 2.69 14.14
CA HIS A 21 -17.28 3.51 15.23
C HIS A 21 -17.53 2.85 16.59
N CYS A 22 -16.48 2.77 17.41
CA CYS A 22 -16.54 2.23 18.78
C CYS A 22 -17.15 0.82 18.88
N HIS A 23 -16.87 -0.07 17.92
CA HIS A 23 -17.43 -1.42 17.91
C HIS A 23 -17.17 -2.17 19.25
N PRO A 24 -18.21 -2.58 20.00
CA PRO A 24 -18.05 -3.06 21.38
C PRO A 24 -17.06 -4.22 21.54
N GLN A 25 -17.10 -5.20 20.62
CA GLN A 25 -16.19 -6.35 20.66
C GLN A 25 -14.72 -5.95 20.46
N PHE A 26 -14.45 -4.88 19.68
CA PHE A 26 -13.10 -4.38 19.48
C PHE A 26 -12.58 -3.74 20.78
N VAL A 27 -13.40 -2.88 21.40
CA VAL A 27 -13.06 -2.20 22.66
C VAL A 27 -12.78 -3.21 23.76
N GLU A 28 -13.65 -4.22 23.91
CA GLU A 28 -13.48 -5.28 24.90
C GLU A 28 -12.20 -6.10 24.67
N THR A 29 -11.97 -6.54 23.43
CA THR A 29 -10.81 -7.38 23.08
C THR A 29 -9.48 -6.67 23.32
N VAL A 30 -9.36 -5.41 22.87
CA VAL A 30 -8.15 -4.60 23.07
C VAL A 30 -7.92 -4.34 24.55
N SER A 31 -8.98 -3.95 25.28
CA SER A 31 -8.88 -3.68 26.73
C SER A 31 -8.41 -4.90 27.50
N ARG A 32 -8.96 -6.08 27.20
CA ARG A 32 -8.55 -7.34 27.83
C ARG A 32 -7.09 -7.68 27.55
N GLN A 33 -6.65 -7.56 26.29
CA GLN A 33 -5.26 -7.87 25.92
C GLN A 33 -4.26 -6.93 26.59
N VAL A 34 -4.53 -5.62 26.60
CA VAL A 34 -3.64 -4.63 27.23
C VAL A 34 -3.53 -4.85 28.75
N ASN A 35 -4.61 -5.27 29.42
CA ASN A 35 -4.57 -5.64 30.83
C ASN A 35 -3.86 -6.99 31.10
N THR A 36 -3.56 -7.77 30.06
CA THR A 36 -2.91 -9.09 30.17
C THR A 36 -1.43 -9.02 29.79
N LEU A 37 -1.12 -8.54 28.58
CA LEU A 37 0.24 -8.53 28.03
C LEU A 37 0.33 -7.56 26.83
N ASN A 38 1.36 -6.70 26.84
CA ASN A 38 1.72 -5.83 25.71
C ASN A 38 3.24 -5.70 25.60
N VAL A 39 3.87 -6.66 24.92
CA VAL A 39 5.33 -6.72 24.73
C VAL A 39 5.66 -6.91 23.25
N HIS A 40 6.92 -6.71 22.88
CA HIS A 40 7.41 -6.99 21.53
C HIS A 40 7.47 -8.50 21.22
N SER A 41 7.60 -8.85 19.94
CA SER A 41 7.63 -10.23 19.43
C SER A 41 8.89 -11.06 19.76
N ARG A 42 9.87 -10.53 20.51
CA ARG A 42 11.02 -11.33 20.99
C ARG A 42 10.64 -12.32 22.10
N TYR A 43 9.47 -12.18 22.70
CA TYR A 43 8.88 -13.17 23.59
C TYR A 43 7.71 -13.84 22.86
N LEU A 44 7.57 -15.15 23.03
CA LEU A 44 6.50 -15.91 22.40
C LEU A 44 5.15 -15.55 23.02
N HIS A 45 4.16 -15.32 22.18
CA HIS A 45 2.75 -15.21 22.56
C HIS A 45 1.87 -15.59 21.36
N GLU A 46 0.82 -16.37 21.60
CA GLU A 46 0.01 -16.99 20.54
C GLU A 46 -0.79 -15.96 19.72
N SER A 47 -1.20 -14.83 20.31
CA SER A 47 -2.11 -13.87 19.67
C SER A 47 -1.61 -13.33 18.31
N ILE A 48 -0.29 -13.18 18.13
CA ILE A 48 0.28 -12.71 16.85
C ILE A 48 0.36 -13.83 15.81
N LEU A 49 0.54 -15.09 16.26
CA LEU A 49 0.55 -16.27 15.40
C LEU A 49 -0.86 -16.54 14.89
N ASP A 50 -1.85 -16.58 15.78
CA ASP A 50 -3.26 -16.74 15.42
C ASP A 50 -3.72 -15.68 14.42
N TYR A 51 -3.28 -14.43 14.61
CA TYR A 51 -3.60 -13.34 13.69
C TYR A 51 -2.89 -13.52 12.35
N ALA A 52 -1.60 -13.87 12.35
CA ALA A 52 -0.83 -14.13 11.14
C ALA A 52 -1.46 -15.25 10.29
N GLU A 53 -1.77 -16.40 10.90
CA GLU A 53 -2.37 -17.55 10.24
C GLU A 53 -3.73 -17.19 9.63
N ARG A 54 -4.60 -16.53 10.41
CA ARG A 54 -5.92 -16.12 9.95
C ARG A 54 -5.87 -15.11 8.81
N LEU A 55 -4.88 -14.21 8.81
CA LEU A 55 -4.72 -13.19 7.79
C LEU A 55 -4.12 -13.78 6.50
N ILE A 56 -3.09 -14.60 6.61
CA ILE A 56 -2.47 -15.30 5.48
C ILE A 56 -3.50 -16.20 4.78
N ALA A 57 -4.36 -16.90 5.52
CA ALA A 57 -5.43 -17.74 4.97
C ALA A 57 -6.50 -16.97 4.15
N ARG A 58 -6.41 -15.65 4.03
CA ARG A 58 -7.26 -14.81 3.16
C ARG A 58 -6.59 -14.41 1.85
N HIS A 59 -5.34 -14.84 1.65
CA HIS A 59 -4.55 -14.54 0.47
C HIS A 59 -4.36 -15.82 -0.35
N ASP A 60 -3.80 -15.67 -1.55
CA ASP A 60 -3.42 -16.80 -2.41
C ASP A 60 -2.35 -17.66 -1.72
N ASP A 61 -2.34 -18.98 -2.00
CA ASP A 61 -1.42 -19.95 -1.38
C ASP A 61 0.07 -19.61 -1.62
N SER A 62 0.39 -18.80 -2.63
CA SER A 62 1.75 -18.29 -2.86
C SER A 62 2.23 -17.27 -1.82
N ILE A 63 1.32 -16.69 -1.02
CA ILE A 63 1.63 -15.72 0.04
C ILE A 63 1.66 -16.46 1.38
N GLY A 64 2.84 -16.98 1.76
CA GLY A 64 3.01 -17.78 2.97
C GLY A 64 3.70 -17.08 4.15
N SER A 65 4.02 -15.80 4.05
CA SER A 65 4.78 -15.06 5.09
C SER A 65 4.23 -13.66 5.32
N ILE A 66 4.36 -13.17 6.55
CA ILE A 66 3.91 -11.83 6.94
C ILE A 66 4.95 -11.10 7.79
N ILE A 67 5.06 -9.79 7.58
CA ILE A 67 5.78 -8.87 8.46
C ILE A 67 4.78 -7.82 8.92
N PHE A 68 4.64 -7.64 10.24
CA PHE A 68 3.75 -6.64 10.80
C PHE A 68 4.42 -5.26 10.87
N SER A 69 3.66 -4.24 10.54
CA SER A 69 4.00 -2.83 10.72
C SER A 69 2.87 -2.08 11.42
N CYS A 70 3.15 -0.88 11.91
CA CYS A 70 2.17 -0.03 12.60
C CYS A 70 1.43 0.90 11.64
N THR A 71 1.96 1.12 10.43
CA THR A 71 1.38 2.02 9.42
C THR A 71 1.52 1.48 8.00
N GLY A 72 0.72 2.05 7.08
CA GLY A 72 0.86 1.81 5.65
C GLY A 72 2.20 2.31 5.08
N THR A 73 2.75 3.42 5.60
CA THR A 73 4.08 3.90 5.20
C THR A 73 5.15 2.86 5.52
N GLU A 74 5.17 2.32 6.74
CA GLU A 74 6.14 1.30 7.14
C GLU A 74 5.99 0.00 6.34
N ALA A 75 4.75 -0.41 6.04
CA ALA A 75 4.50 -1.57 5.18
C ALA A 75 5.11 -1.37 3.78
N ASN A 76 4.92 -0.19 3.20
CA ASN A 76 5.50 0.15 1.90
C ASN A 76 7.03 0.27 1.95
N GLU A 77 7.63 0.76 3.04
CA GLU A 77 9.09 0.73 3.20
C GLU A 77 9.65 -0.69 3.17
N ILE A 78 9.01 -1.62 3.90
CA ILE A 78 9.40 -3.03 3.92
C ILE A 78 9.23 -3.63 2.53
N ALA A 79 8.11 -3.38 1.84
CA ALA A 79 7.87 -3.88 0.49
C ALA A 79 8.94 -3.41 -0.52
N LEU A 80 9.26 -2.11 -0.51
CA LEU A 80 10.32 -1.55 -1.36
C LEU A 80 11.68 -2.17 -1.05
N ARG A 81 12.00 -2.37 0.23
CA ARG A 81 13.24 -3.01 0.64
C ARG A 81 13.31 -4.46 0.16
N MET A 82 12.24 -5.23 0.32
CA MET A 82 12.17 -6.63 -0.09
C MET A 82 12.28 -6.77 -1.61
N ALA A 83 11.58 -5.94 -2.39
CA ALA A 83 11.67 -5.94 -3.86
C ALA A 83 13.09 -5.67 -4.35
N ARG A 84 13.77 -4.66 -3.78
CA ARG A 84 15.16 -4.32 -4.12
C ARG A 84 16.14 -5.42 -3.73
N LEU A 85 15.95 -6.06 -2.58
CA LEU A 85 16.78 -7.20 -2.15
C LEU A 85 16.60 -8.43 -3.05
N ALA A 86 15.36 -8.77 -3.40
CA ALA A 86 15.06 -9.95 -4.21
C ALA A 86 15.54 -9.82 -5.66
N THR A 87 15.48 -8.62 -6.23
CA THR A 87 15.82 -8.37 -7.65
C THR A 87 17.24 -7.86 -7.86
N GLY A 88 17.89 -7.32 -6.82
CA GLY A 88 19.10 -6.50 -6.96
C GLY A 88 18.86 -5.14 -7.62
N GLY A 89 17.61 -4.82 -7.97
CA GLY A 89 17.23 -3.58 -8.62
C GLY A 89 17.00 -2.43 -7.65
N ARG A 90 16.90 -1.22 -8.22
CA ARG A 90 16.44 -0.02 -7.51
C ARG A 90 15.23 0.62 -8.13
N GLY A 91 15.01 0.42 -9.43
CA GLY A 91 13.96 1.08 -10.21
C GLY A 91 12.55 0.65 -9.80
N ILE A 92 11.71 1.60 -9.41
CA ILE A 92 10.31 1.37 -9.04
C ILE A 92 9.39 2.20 -9.95
N ILE A 93 8.31 1.59 -10.40
CA ILE A 93 7.24 2.30 -11.11
C ILE A 93 6.05 2.50 -10.17
N CYS A 94 5.43 3.67 -10.23
CA CYS A 94 4.10 3.92 -9.68
C CYS A 94 3.28 4.75 -10.67
N THR A 95 2.03 5.07 -10.33
CA THR A 95 1.20 5.99 -11.11
C THR A 95 1.55 7.45 -10.79
N ASP A 96 1.23 8.38 -11.70
CA ASP A 96 1.58 9.81 -11.61
C ASP A 96 0.73 10.61 -10.60
N ALA A 97 -0.43 10.10 -10.20
CA ALA A 97 -1.37 10.75 -9.29
C ALA A 97 -1.53 10.06 -7.91
N THR A 98 -0.57 9.23 -7.50
CA THR A 98 -0.73 8.36 -6.33
C THR A 98 -0.20 8.91 -4.99
N TYR A 99 -0.55 8.22 -3.90
CA TYR A 99 -0.05 8.42 -2.54
C TYR A 99 0.19 7.06 -1.88
N HIS A 100 1.42 6.82 -1.42
CA HIS A 100 1.79 5.57 -0.75
C HIS A 100 2.32 5.75 0.68
N GLY A 101 2.48 7.00 1.14
CA GLY A 101 3.01 7.28 2.47
C GLY A 101 3.88 8.53 2.50
N ASN A 102 4.54 8.73 3.64
CA ASN A 102 5.15 10.00 4.01
C ASN A 102 6.60 9.91 4.50
N SER A 103 7.22 8.73 4.50
CA SER A 103 8.65 8.61 4.80
C SER A 103 9.51 9.08 3.62
N VAL A 104 10.80 9.29 3.84
CA VAL A 104 11.72 9.82 2.81
C VAL A 104 11.73 8.95 1.55
N GLU A 105 11.77 7.63 1.69
CA GLU A 105 11.78 6.73 0.52
C GLU A 105 10.40 6.59 -0.12
N VAL A 106 9.35 6.40 0.68
CA VAL A 106 7.99 6.17 0.16
C VAL A 106 7.39 7.43 -0.45
N SER A 107 7.69 8.62 0.11
CA SER A 107 7.17 9.90 -0.41
C SER A 107 7.68 10.24 -1.80
N LYS A 108 8.76 9.60 -2.30
CA LYS A 108 9.21 9.72 -3.69
C LYS A 108 8.14 9.25 -4.68
N LEU A 109 7.31 8.29 -4.25
CA LEU A 109 6.20 7.72 -5.02
C LEU A 109 4.92 8.56 -4.92
N THR A 110 4.89 9.58 -4.05
CA THR A 110 3.71 10.44 -3.90
C THR A 110 3.72 11.53 -4.97
N ARG A 111 2.72 11.49 -5.86
CA ARG A 111 2.54 12.41 -6.99
C ARG A 111 3.86 12.76 -7.68
N PRO A 112 4.61 11.76 -8.19
CA PRO A 112 5.90 11.98 -8.82
C PRO A 112 5.71 12.86 -10.06
N LYS A 113 6.14 14.12 -9.95
CA LYS A 113 5.96 15.11 -11.02
C LYS A 113 6.85 14.90 -12.25
N ASP A 114 7.84 14.01 -12.17
CA ASP A 114 8.75 13.62 -13.24
C ASP A 114 9.44 12.30 -12.84
N HIS A 115 10.10 11.62 -13.79
CA HIS A 115 11.04 10.53 -13.47
C HIS A 115 12.13 11.06 -12.52
N ARG A 116 12.15 10.57 -11.27
CA ARG A 116 13.10 11.00 -10.24
C ARG A 116 14.00 9.84 -9.87
N ASN A 117 15.26 9.90 -10.30
CA ASN A 117 16.29 8.90 -10.00
C ASN A 117 15.81 7.46 -10.32
N ASP A 118 15.51 6.69 -9.28
CA ASP A 118 15.09 5.31 -9.30
C ASP A 118 13.57 5.13 -9.22
N VAL A 119 12.78 6.22 -9.31
CA VAL A 119 11.32 6.19 -9.40
C VAL A 119 10.87 6.77 -10.74
N ARG A 120 10.01 6.04 -11.45
CA ARG A 120 9.35 6.51 -12.66
C ARG A 120 7.84 6.40 -12.51
N SER A 121 7.10 7.33 -13.09
CA SER A 121 5.66 7.27 -13.15
C SER A 121 5.15 6.92 -14.53
N ILE A 122 3.97 6.31 -14.55
CA ILE A 122 3.11 6.14 -15.73
C ILE A 122 1.73 6.72 -15.44
N PRO A 123 0.96 7.11 -16.47
CA PRO A 123 -0.46 7.35 -16.32
C PRO A 123 -1.15 6.11 -15.72
N PHE A 124 -2.20 6.30 -14.94
CA PHE A 124 -3.02 5.18 -14.47
C PHE A 124 -3.92 4.66 -15.60
N PRO A 125 -4.26 3.36 -15.62
CA PRO A 125 -5.12 2.81 -16.66
C PRO A 125 -6.54 3.34 -16.50
N GLU A 126 -7.04 4.04 -17.52
CA GLU A 126 -8.44 4.46 -17.57
C GLU A 126 -9.05 4.28 -18.96
N THR A 127 -10.34 3.95 -19.01
CA THR A 127 -11.09 3.79 -20.26
C THR A 127 -12.05 4.95 -20.54
N TYR A 128 -12.30 5.82 -19.56
CA TYR A 128 -13.33 6.87 -19.65
C TYR A 128 -12.85 8.12 -20.40
N ARG A 129 -11.63 8.61 -20.12
CA ARG A 129 -11.02 9.77 -20.78
C ARG A 129 -9.87 9.38 -21.73
N SER A 130 -9.75 8.10 -22.07
CA SER A 130 -8.70 7.63 -22.96
C SER A 130 -8.89 8.16 -24.39
N ASN A 131 -7.80 8.66 -24.97
CA ASN A 131 -7.74 9.06 -26.38
C ASN A 131 -7.33 7.90 -27.30
N SER A 132 -7.07 6.70 -26.74
CA SER A 132 -6.69 5.51 -27.51
C SER A 132 -7.93 4.70 -27.92
N THR A 133 -7.91 4.15 -29.13
CA THR A 133 -8.89 3.14 -29.57
C THR A 133 -8.71 1.79 -28.88
N ASP A 134 -7.55 1.57 -28.24
CA ASP A 134 -7.22 0.42 -27.41
C ASP A 134 -6.47 0.91 -26.16
N PRO A 135 -7.18 1.29 -25.08
CA PRO A 135 -6.57 1.83 -23.87
C PRO A 135 -5.66 0.83 -23.15
N GLN A 136 -6.01 -0.46 -23.18
CA GLN A 136 -5.22 -1.51 -22.52
C GLN A 136 -3.86 -1.66 -23.20
N LYS A 137 -3.85 -1.79 -24.54
CA LYS A 137 -2.61 -1.90 -25.29
C LYS A 137 -1.74 -0.67 -25.10
N HIS A 138 -2.34 0.52 -25.14
CA HIS A 138 -1.62 1.77 -24.93
C HIS A 138 -0.92 1.81 -23.56
N PHE A 139 -1.63 1.48 -22.48
CA PHE A 139 -1.05 1.42 -21.13
C PHE A 139 0.12 0.42 -21.03
N LEU A 140 -0.02 -0.77 -21.64
CA LEU A 140 1.06 -1.77 -21.64
C LEU A 140 2.29 -1.32 -22.43
N GLU A 141 2.09 -0.60 -23.54
CA GLU A 141 3.18 -0.01 -24.33
C GLU A 141 3.91 1.10 -23.54
N GLU A 142 3.17 1.96 -22.83
CA GLU A 142 3.75 2.97 -21.94
C GLU A 142 4.53 2.33 -20.79
N LEU A 143 3.96 1.31 -20.14
CA LEU A 143 4.63 0.58 -19.07
C LEU A 143 5.94 -0.06 -19.58
N GLN A 144 5.92 -0.70 -20.74
CA GLN A 144 7.11 -1.29 -21.34
C GLN A 144 8.17 -0.23 -21.65
N ALA A 145 7.77 0.92 -22.21
CA ALA A 145 8.69 2.02 -22.48
C ALA A 145 9.35 2.56 -21.21
N VAL A 146 8.61 2.64 -20.10
CA VAL A 146 9.17 3.05 -18.80
C VAL A 146 10.12 1.99 -18.24
N ILE A 147 9.82 0.69 -18.37
CA ILE A 147 10.76 -0.39 -18.01
C ILE A 147 12.05 -0.29 -18.83
N ASP A 148 11.96 -0.09 -20.14
CA ASP A 148 13.13 0.03 -21.03
C ASP A 148 13.96 1.26 -20.71
N SER A 149 13.32 2.35 -20.27
CA SER A 149 13.99 3.57 -19.88
C SER A 149 14.88 3.41 -18.63
N PHE A 150 14.53 2.51 -17.69
CA PHE A 150 15.42 2.13 -16.58
C PHE A 150 16.72 1.49 -17.07
N LYS A 151 16.61 0.59 -18.06
CA LYS A 151 17.77 -0.07 -18.67
C LYS A 151 18.68 0.95 -19.36
N LYS A 152 18.10 1.93 -20.06
CA LYS A 152 18.86 3.01 -20.74
C LYS A 152 19.70 3.83 -19.75
N ASP A 153 19.19 4.04 -18.54
CA ASP A 153 19.86 4.83 -17.50
C ASP A 153 20.71 3.97 -16.54
N ASN A 154 20.94 2.69 -16.87
CA ASN A 154 21.68 1.72 -16.04
C ASN A 154 21.12 1.57 -14.62
N ILE A 155 19.81 1.67 -14.46
CA ILE A 155 19.11 1.43 -13.18
C ILE A 155 18.41 0.07 -13.31
N PRO A 156 18.86 -0.98 -12.63
CA PRO A 156 18.17 -2.26 -12.72
C PRO A 156 16.77 -2.17 -12.10
N PHE A 157 15.78 -2.71 -12.79
CA PHE A 157 14.37 -2.61 -12.43
C PHE A 157 14.05 -3.55 -11.25
N ALA A 158 13.30 -3.05 -10.27
CA ALA A 158 12.92 -3.78 -9.06
C ALA A 158 11.43 -4.14 -9.02
N GLY A 159 10.53 -3.30 -9.55
CA GLY A 159 9.11 -3.63 -9.59
C GLY A 159 8.17 -2.44 -9.72
N ILE A 160 6.88 -2.73 -9.54
CA ILE A 160 5.78 -1.76 -9.65
C ILE A 160 5.03 -1.74 -8.31
N LEU A 161 4.64 -0.55 -7.85
CA LEU A 161 3.76 -0.35 -6.71
C LEU A 161 2.54 0.48 -7.15
N VAL A 162 1.34 -0.09 -6.98
CA VAL A 162 0.07 0.54 -7.39
C VAL A 162 -1.05 0.24 -6.40
N CYS A 163 -2.01 1.17 -6.30
CA CYS A 163 -3.29 0.92 -5.64
C CYS A 163 -4.21 0.16 -6.60
N PRO A 164 -4.76 -1.03 -6.24
CA PRO A 164 -5.56 -1.84 -7.17
C PRO A 164 -6.81 -1.15 -7.71
N ILE A 165 -7.37 -0.21 -6.96
CA ILE A 165 -8.58 0.55 -7.33
C ILE A 165 -8.28 1.96 -7.81
N PHE A 166 -7.01 2.37 -7.86
CA PHE A 166 -6.58 3.70 -8.32
C PHE A 166 -7.33 4.86 -7.63
N ALA A 167 -7.62 4.72 -6.33
CA ALA A 167 -8.49 5.64 -5.59
C ALA A 167 -7.96 7.09 -5.47
N ASN A 168 -6.65 7.31 -5.57
CA ASN A 168 -6.09 8.66 -5.53
C ASN A 168 -6.07 9.29 -6.93
N GLU A 169 -6.05 8.45 -7.95
CA GLU A 169 -5.86 8.81 -9.34
C GLU A 169 -7.16 9.32 -9.99
N GLY A 170 -8.34 8.85 -9.55
CA GLY A 170 -9.65 9.41 -9.91
C GLY A 170 -10.73 8.36 -10.08
#